data_AF-M5BT91-F1
#
_entry.id   AF-M5BT91-F1
#
_cell.length_a   1.000
_cell.length_b   1.000
_cell.length_c   1.000
_cell.angle_alpha   90.00
_cell.angle_beta   90.00
_cell.angle_gamma   90.00
#
_symmetry.space_group_name_H-M   'P 1'
#
loop_
_entity.id
_entity.type
_entity.pdbx_description
1 polymer ?
#
loop_
_entity_poly.entity_id
_entity_poly.type
_entity_poly.pdbx_seq_one_letter_code
_entity_poly.pdbx_strand_id
1 'polypeptide(L)'
;MDPAQQDPQASRPFTDCIQLAACAADEVLPMTPELPADVFTACLTSPIEMALRFFALRNPLPSNPTRSGVPHLDNVMQLPGDLKDRRTPLGELNWIFTAVTDTIAWTTFPRDIFRRLFRQDLMVAALFRNFLLAERIMRNYHCTPQSYPPLPPSHNHPLWNSWDLAVDSCLAQLPQLRAAEEQRLASQQDTGPGGSQTSEAPGPYQYVPSSFFGDHLTAFQVWLTRGAALSKTVTDETVSQGDLGSATSA
;
A
#
# COMPACT_ATOMS: atom_id res chain seq x y z
N MET A 1 -22.29 22.35 -46.67
CA MET A 1 -21.98 21.17 -47.50
C MET A 1 -20.47 21.01 -47.47
N ASP A 2 -19.86 20.16 -46.66
CA ASP A 2 -20.39 19.14 -45.75
C ASP A 2 -19.40 18.90 -44.61
N PRO A 3 -19.87 18.75 -43.37
CA PRO A 3 -19.17 17.95 -42.36
C PRO A 3 -19.42 16.47 -42.64
N ALA A 4 -18.51 15.61 -42.19
CA ALA A 4 -18.60 14.13 -42.18
C ALA A 4 -18.09 13.40 -43.42
N GLN A 5 -16.83 13.00 -43.33
CA GLN A 5 -16.45 11.60 -43.56
C GLN A 5 -15.30 11.24 -42.60
N GLN A 6 -15.64 11.09 -41.31
CA GLN A 6 -14.83 10.28 -40.42
C GLN A 6 -15.15 8.82 -40.77
N ASP A 7 -14.14 8.12 -41.28
CA ASP A 7 -14.23 6.70 -41.60
C ASP A 7 -14.64 5.91 -40.34
N PRO A 8 -15.79 5.21 -40.34
CA PRO A 8 -16.27 4.46 -39.17
C PRO A 8 -15.43 3.20 -38.86
N GLN A 9 -14.41 2.90 -39.68
CA GLN A 9 -13.52 1.75 -39.53
C GLN A 9 -12.02 2.11 -39.51
N ALA A 10 -11.64 3.36 -39.24
CA ALA A 10 -10.27 3.62 -38.81
C ALA A 10 -10.10 3.04 -37.41
N SER A 11 -9.68 1.77 -37.30
CA SER A 11 -9.28 1.18 -36.03
C SER A 11 -8.22 2.08 -35.43
N ARG A 12 -8.55 2.76 -34.32
CA ARG A 12 -7.58 3.59 -33.61
C ARG A 12 -6.59 2.61 -32.99
N PRO A 13 -5.37 2.43 -33.54
CA PRO A 13 -4.56 1.24 -33.24
C PRO A 13 -4.04 1.18 -31.79
N PHE A 14 -4.35 2.21 -30.99
CA PHE A 14 -3.75 2.46 -29.68
C PHE A 14 -4.77 2.75 -28.57
N THR A 15 -6.09 2.63 -28.84
CA THR A 15 -7.11 2.87 -27.79
C THR A 15 -7.04 1.88 -26.63
N ASP A 16 -6.44 0.71 -26.84
CA ASP A 16 -6.24 -0.31 -25.81
C ASP A 16 -4.83 -0.35 -25.22
N CYS A 17 -3.94 0.54 -25.66
CA CYS A 17 -2.61 0.65 -25.08
C CYS A 17 -2.68 1.20 -23.66
N ILE A 18 -1.92 0.59 -22.77
CA ILE A 18 -1.67 1.09 -21.42
C ILE A 18 -0.26 1.67 -21.40
N GLN A 19 -0.12 2.87 -20.86
CA GLN A 19 1.17 3.55 -20.77
C GLN A 19 1.39 4.04 -19.34
N LEU A 20 2.62 3.88 -18.85
CA LEU A 20 3.06 4.34 -17.54
C LEU A 20 4.35 5.13 -17.77
N ALA A 21 4.37 6.38 -17.34
CA ALA A 21 5.51 7.29 -17.50
C ALA A 21 5.93 7.86 -16.14
N ALA A 22 7.24 8.04 -15.97
CA ALA A 22 7.84 8.42 -14.70
C ALA A 22 7.58 9.87 -14.29
N CYS A 23 7.52 10.78 -15.26
CA CYS A 23 7.42 12.22 -15.04
C CYS A 23 6.55 12.90 -16.10
N ALA A 24 6.11 14.13 -15.81
CA ALA A 24 5.54 15.01 -16.82
C ALA A 24 6.62 15.47 -17.83
N ALA A 25 6.18 16.09 -18.93
CA ALA A 25 7.07 16.49 -20.03
C ALA A 25 8.10 17.56 -19.63
N ASP A 26 7.81 18.34 -18.59
CA ASP A 26 8.60 19.45 -18.07
C ASP A 26 9.34 19.13 -16.75
N GLU A 27 9.20 17.89 -16.25
CA GLU A 27 9.81 17.45 -15.01
C GLU A 27 11.08 16.62 -15.23
N VAL A 28 11.94 16.57 -14.21
CA VAL A 28 13.19 15.81 -14.22
C VAL A 28 13.16 14.79 -13.08
N LEU A 29 13.71 13.61 -13.33
CA LEU A 29 13.82 12.57 -12.31
C LEU A 29 14.66 13.04 -11.10
N PRO A 30 14.34 12.56 -9.89
CA PRO A 30 15.10 12.89 -8.69
C PRO A 30 16.55 12.41 -8.78
N MET A 31 17.49 13.30 -8.46
CA MET A 31 18.93 13.03 -8.44
C MET A 31 19.48 12.82 -7.02
N THR A 32 18.61 12.50 -6.06
CA THR A 32 18.98 12.30 -4.65
C THR A 32 19.82 11.03 -4.48
N PRO A 33 21.02 11.10 -3.87
CA PRO A 33 21.92 9.95 -3.76
C PRO A 33 21.37 8.83 -2.87
N GLU A 34 20.42 9.15 -1.99
CA GLU A 34 19.75 8.20 -1.11
C GLU A 34 18.68 7.37 -1.83
N LEU A 35 18.32 7.69 -3.07
CA LEU A 35 17.38 6.93 -3.88
C LEU A 35 18.09 6.26 -5.06
N PRO A 36 17.55 5.15 -5.59
CA PRO A 36 18.08 4.59 -6.83
C PRO A 36 17.86 5.56 -8.00
N ALA A 37 18.73 5.52 -9.00
CA ALA A 37 18.64 6.40 -10.18
C ALA A 37 17.32 6.25 -10.94
N ASP A 38 16.76 5.04 -10.97
CA ASP A 38 15.45 4.76 -11.56
C ASP A 38 14.40 4.47 -10.48
N VAL A 39 13.96 5.54 -9.80
CA VAL A 39 12.92 5.47 -8.75
C VAL A 39 11.62 4.89 -9.28
N PHE A 40 11.24 5.22 -10.52
CA PHE A 40 9.98 4.80 -11.10
C PHE A 40 9.95 3.29 -11.32
N THR A 41 10.94 2.74 -12.02
CA THR A 41 11.02 1.29 -12.24
C THR A 41 11.13 0.57 -10.90
N ALA A 42 11.94 1.07 -9.96
CA ALA A 42 12.06 0.46 -8.64
C ALA A 42 10.74 0.46 -7.84
N CYS A 43 9.90 1.49 -7.97
CA CYS A 43 8.55 1.47 -7.39
C CYS A 43 7.68 0.37 -8.03
N LEU A 44 7.80 0.17 -9.35
CA LEU A 44 7.00 -0.80 -10.09
C LEU A 44 7.45 -2.26 -9.89
N THR A 45 8.74 -2.51 -9.72
CA THR A 45 9.30 -3.87 -9.65
C THR A 45 9.59 -4.33 -8.23
N SER A 46 9.90 -3.41 -7.32
CA SER A 46 10.29 -3.68 -5.93
C SER A 46 9.56 -2.72 -4.96
N PRO A 47 8.21 -2.75 -4.92
CA PRO A 47 7.42 -1.77 -4.20
C PRO A 47 7.67 -1.77 -2.68
N ILE A 48 7.81 -2.95 -2.07
CA ILE A 48 8.00 -3.06 -0.61
C ILE A 48 9.36 -2.49 -0.19
N GLU A 49 10.42 -2.84 -0.93
CA GLU A 49 11.75 -2.32 -0.71
C GLU A 49 11.78 -0.79 -0.82
N MET A 50 11.19 -0.26 -1.90
CA MET A 50 11.13 1.18 -2.13
C MET A 50 10.26 1.91 -1.10
N ALA A 51 9.13 1.33 -0.69
CA ALA A 51 8.26 1.91 0.33
C ALA A 51 8.94 1.97 1.70
N LEU A 52 9.65 0.92 2.08
CA LEU A 52 10.44 0.86 3.31
C LEU A 52 11.60 1.86 3.29
N ARG A 53 12.33 1.94 2.17
CA ARG A 53 13.39 2.92 1.95
C ARG A 53 12.86 4.35 2.09
N PHE A 54 11.76 4.66 1.42
CA PHE A 54 11.11 5.97 1.48
C PHE A 54 10.61 6.32 2.88
N PHE A 55 10.05 5.36 3.61
CA PHE A 55 9.60 5.55 4.99
C PHE A 55 10.78 5.91 5.90
N ALA A 56 11.88 5.16 5.80
CA ALA A 56 13.08 5.41 6.59
C ALA A 56 13.63 6.82 6.33
N LEU A 57 13.74 7.25 5.07
CA LEU A 57 14.25 8.59 4.74
C LEU A 57 13.35 9.74 5.25
N ARG A 58 12.04 9.50 5.42
CA ARG A 58 11.09 10.53 5.85
C ARG A 58 10.88 10.58 7.36
N ASN A 59 10.95 9.45 8.03
CA ASN A 59 10.71 9.35 9.46
C ASN A 59 11.94 8.75 10.14
N PRO A 60 12.86 9.58 10.65
CA PRO A 60 13.93 9.08 11.49
C PRO A 60 13.31 8.52 12.75
N LEU A 61 13.15 7.18 12.78
CA LEU A 61 12.73 6.43 13.96
C LEU A 61 13.55 6.95 15.15
N PRO A 62 12.92 7.32 16.28
CA PRO A 62 13.63 7.89 17.41
C PRO A 62 14.70 6.91 17.88
N SER A 63 15.95 7.21 17.53
CA SER A 63 17.12 6.47 17.95
C SER A 63 17.19 6.55 19.46
N ASN A 64 16.94 5.43 20.14
CA ASN A 64 17.23 5.32 21.57
C ASN A 64 18.72 5.66 21.78
N PRO A 65 19.06 6.64 22.64
CA PRO A 65 20.43 7.14 22.83
C PRO A 65 21.44 6.10 23.35
N THR A 66 20.98 4.90 23.73
CA THR A 66 21.86 3.80 24.20
C THR A 66 22.40 2.90 23.09
N ARG A 67 21.95 3.05 21.83
CA ARG A 67 22.44 2.24 20.72
C ARG A 67 23.23 3.10 19.73
N SER A 68 24.52 3.26 20.03
CA SER A 68 25.51 3.91 19.18
C SER A 68 25.59 3.21 17.82
N GLY A 69 24.96 3.82 16.81
CA GLY A 69 25.11 3.44 15.42
C GLY A 69 23.92 3.93 14.63
N VAL A 70 24.14 4.78 13.63
CA VAL A 70 23.12 5.17 12.64
C VAL A 70 22.69 3.90 11.90
N PRO A 71 21.48 3.34 12.14
CA PRO A 71 21.11 2.03 11.62
C PRO A 71 20.07 2.16 10.49
N HIS A 72 20.08 3.23 9.69
CA HIS A 72 18.79 3.76 9.24
C HIS A 72 18.22 3.18 7.94
N LEU A 73 19.04 2.76 6.97
CA LEU A 73 18.55 2.23 5.68
C LEU A 73 18.87 0.74 5.50
N ASP A 74 20.13 0.35 5.69
CA ASP A 74 20.56 -1.04 5.47
C ASP A 74 19.86 -2.04 6.39
N ASN A 75 19.48 -1.62 7.61
CA ASN A 75 18.74 -2.50 8.52
C ASN A 75 17.28 -2.67 8.10
N VAL A 76 16.65 -1.61 7.60
CA VAL A 76 15.27 -1.65 7.11
C VAL A 76 15.17 -2.56 5.88
N MET A 77 16.22 -2.58 5.06
CA MET A 77 16.31 -3.41 3.85
C MET A 77 16.59 -4.90 4.16
N GLN A 78 16.97 -5.25 5.39
CA GLN A 78 17.27 -6.61 5.85
C GLN A 78 16.15 -7.23 6.68
N LEU A 79 14.90 -6.85 6.38
CA LEU A 79 13.73 -7.36 7.08
C LEU A 79 13.57 -8.88 6.79
N PRO A 80 13.50 -9.73 7.82
CA PRO A 80 13.47 -11.18 7.63
C PRO A 80 12.15 -11.63 6.99
N GLY A 81 12.19 -12.64 6.13
CA GLY A 81 10.99 -13.27 5.59
C GLY A 81 10.98 -13.46 4.09
N ASP A 82 9.82 -13.91 3.60
CA ASP A 82 9.55 -14.09 2.17
C ASP A 82 8.27 -13.31 1.83
N LEU A 83 8.29 -12.58 0.72
CA LEU A 83 7.14 -11.85 0.17
C LEU A 83 5.92 -12.74 -0.06
N LYS A 84 6.12 -14.05 -0.24
CA LYS A 84 5.06 -15.05 -0.41
C LYS A 84 4.45 -15.52 0.91
N ASP A 85 5.21 -15.51 2.01
CA ASP A 85 4.75 -16.01 3.30
C ASP A 85 4.22 -14.87 4.18
N ARG A 86 2.89 -14.77 4.25
CA ARG A 86 2.15 -13.78 5.03
C ARG A 86 2.40 -13.84 6.54
N ARG A 87 3.00 -14.92 7.06
CA ARG A 87 3.36 -15.06 8.48
C ARG A 87 4.69 -14.39 8.80
N THR A 88 5.51 -14.14 7.79
CA THR A 88 6.75 -13.39 7.95
C THR A 88 6.47 -11.89 7.90
N PRO A 89 7.26 -11.05 8.58
CA PRO A 89 7.01 -9.62 8.59
C PRO A 89 7.08 -9.01 7.17
N LEU A 90 7.95 -9.54 6.30
CA LEU A 90 8.06 -9.08 4.92
C LEU A 90 6.80 -9.43 4.09
N GLY A 91 6.31 -10.66 4.21
CA GLY A 91 5.09 -11.08 3.51
C GLY A 91 3.82 -10.47 4.08
N GLU A 92 3.76 -10.18 5.38
CA GLU A 92 2.65 -9.43 5.99
C GLU A 92 2.60 -8.00 5.42
N LEU A 93 3.72 -7.29 5.37
CA LEU A 93 3.78 -5.96 4.76
C LEU A 93 3.36 -5.98 3.29
N ASN A 94 3.81 -6.97 2.51
CA ASN A 94 3.37 -7.14 1.13
C ASN A 94 1.85 -7.35 1.01
N TRP A 95 1.27 -8.11 1.94
CA TRP A 95 -0.17 -8.35 1.97
C TRP A 95 -0.96 -7.10 2.35
N ILE A 96 -0.50 -6.35 3.35
CA ILE A 96 -1.09 -5.06 3.76
C ILE A 96 -0.98 -4.05 2.61
N PHE A 97 0.19 -3.95 1.97
CA PHE A 97 0.40 -3.06 0.82
C PHE A 97 -0.59 -3.32 -0.31
N THR A 98 -0.77 -4.60 -0.65
CA THR A 98 -1.74 -5.02 -1.68
C THR A 98 -3.16 -4.63 -1.28
N ALA A 99 -3.55 -4.85 -0.02
CA ALA A 99 -4.88 -4.49 0.49
C ALA A 99 -5.11 -2.97 0.47
N VAL A 100 -4.13 -2.18 0.92
CA VAL A 100 -4.19 -0.72 0.92
C VAL A 100 -4.32 -0.17 -0.50
N THR A 101 -3.43 -0.56 -1.41
CA THR A 101 -3.43 -0.05 -2.79
C THR A 101 -4.67 -0.46 -3.58
N ASP A 102 -5.17 -1.70 -3.43
CA ASP A 102 -6.42 -2.15 -4.07
C ASP A 102 -7.64 -1.37 -3.51
N THR A 103 -7.64 -1.06 -2.21
CA THR A 103 -8.71 -0.27 -1.58
C THR A 103 -8.68 1.18 -2.03
N ILE A 104 -7.49 1.82 -2.08
CA ILE A 104 -7.34 3.19 -2.59
C ILE A 104 -7.86 3.28 -4.04
N ALA A 105 -7.48 2.32 -4.89
CA ALA A 105 -7.95 2.27 -6.26
C ALA A 105 -9.48 2.12 -6.33
N TRP A 106 -10.06 1.26 -5.50
CA TRP A 106 -11.51 1.04 -5.46
C TRP A 106 -12.31 2.26 -4.98
N THR A 107 -11.80 2.99 -3.99
CA THR A 107 -12.49 4.16 -3.42
C THR A 107 -12.30 5.42 -4.27
N THR A 108 -11.21 5.51 -5.03
CA THR A 108 -10.83 6.73 -5.76
C THR A 108 -11.21 6.68 -7.24
N PHE A 109 -11.13 5.50 -7.88
CA PHE A 109 -11.27 5.41 -9.34
C PHE A 109 -12.71 5.11 -9.79
N PRO A 110 -13.12 5.63 -10.97
CA PRO A 110 -14.38 5.21 -11.58
C PRO A 110 -14.44 3.70 -11.78
N ARG A 111 -15.64 3.11 -11.62
CA ARG A 111 -15.84 1.65 -11.65
C ARG A 111 -15.30 0.99 -12.92
N ASP A 112 -15.44 1.63 -14.07
CA ASP A 112 -15.00 1.07 -15.35
C ASP A 112 -13.48 1.03 -15.45
N ILE A 113 -12.80 2.10 -15.02
CA ILE A 113 -11.34 2.17 -14.98
C ILE A 113 -10.80 1.15 -13.99
N PHE A 114 -11.38 1.06 -12.79
CA PHE A 114 -10.97 0.07 -11.79
C PHE A 114 -11.10 -1.36 -12.30
N ARG A 115 -12.24 -1.72 -12.90
CA ARG A 115 -12.46 -3.07 -13.44
C ARG A 115 -11.46 -3.39 -14.55
N ARG A 116 -11.20 -2.44 -15.45
CA ARG A 116 -10.23 -2.60 -16.55
C ARG A 116 -8.81 -2.78 -16.02
N LEU A 117 -8.34 -1.93 -15.11
CA LEU A 117 -6.93 -1.90 -14.72
C LEU A 117 -6.58 -2.82 -13.55
N PHE A 118 -7.50 -3.05 -12.61
CA PHE A 118 -7.23 -3.80 -11.37
C PHE A 118 -7.86 -5.21 -11.34
N ARG A 119 -8.77 -5.53 -12.28
CA ARG A 119 -9.49 -6.82 -12.28
C ARG A 119 -9.34 -7.65 -13.57
N GLN A 120 -8.95 -7.06 -14.70
CA GLN A 120 -8.88 -7.77 -15.98
C GLN A 120 -7.61 -8.64 -16.12
N ASP A 121 -6.45 -8.09 -15.77
CA ASP A 121 -5.15 -8.76 -15.91
C ASP A 121 -4.35 -8.63 -14.61
N LEU A 122 -3.75 -9.74 -14.15
CA LEU A 122 -3.03 -9.79 -12.88
C LEU A 122 -1.75 -8.97 -12.89
N MET A 123 -1.00 -8.95 -14.00
CA MET A 123 0.23 -8.18 -14.14
C MET A 123 -0.07 -6.69 -14.25
N VAL A 124 -1.06 -6.31 -15.06
CA VAL A 124 -1.52 -4.91 -15.16
C VAL A 124 -1.98 -4.42 -13.79
N ALA A 125 -2.78 -5.21 -13.08
CA ALA A 125 -3.24 -4.86 -11.75
C ALA A 125 -2.08 -4.71 -10.75
N ALA A 126 -1.06 -5.57 -10.84
CA ALA A 126 0.15 -5.43 -10.02
C ALA A 126 0.92 -4.14 -10.34
N LEU A 127 1.13 -3.84 -11.63
CA LEU A 127 1.79 -2.61 -12.05
C LEU A 127 1.03 -1.36 -11.59
N PHE A 128 -0.30 -1.33 -11.69
CA PHE A 128 -1.08 -0.18 -11.25
C PHE A 128 -1.15 -0.02 -9.73
N ARG A 129 -1.18 -1.12 -8.95
CA ARG A 129 -1.01 -1.04 -7.48
C ARG A 129 0.34 -0.41 -7.13
N ASN A 130 1.40 -0.84 -7.80
CA ASN A 130 2.75 -0.34 -7.60
C ASN A 130 2.92 1.10 -8.13
N PHE A 131 2.17 1.48 -9.16
CA PHE A 131 2.11 2.85 -9.67
C PHE A 131 1.53 3.82 -8.64
N LEU A 132 0.58 3.40 -7.79
CA LEU A 132 0.08 4.27 -6.71
C LEU A 132 1.19 4.62 -5.71
N LEU A 133 2.09 3.67 -5.44
CA LEU A 133 3.28 3.93 -4.64
C LEU A 133 4.23 4.90 -5.36
N ALA A 134 4.45 4.70 -6.67
CA ALA A 134 5.27 5.61 -7.48
C ALA A 134 4.70 7.04 -7.43
N GLU A 135 3.39 7.21 -7.62
CA GLU A 135 2.70 8.50 -7.52
C GLU A 135 2.96 9.16 -6.16
N ARG A 136 2.87 8.38 -5.07
CA ARG A 136 3.11 8.86 -3.72
C ARG A 136 4.55 9.28 -3.48
N ILE A 137 5.52 8.45 -3.86
CA ILE A 137 6.94 8.69 -3.60
C ILE A 137 7.46 9.82 -4.48
N MET A 138 7.19 9.77 -5.78
CA MET A 138 7.77 10.70 -6.74
C MET A 138 7.21 12.13 -6.57
N ARG A 139 5.95 12.28 -6.13
CA ARG A 139 5.38 13.60 -5.82
C ARG A 139 6.12 14.31 -4.68
N ASN A 140 6.68 13.56 -3.73
CA ASN A 140 7.52 14.13 -2.68
C ASN A 140 8.84 14.71 -3.20
N TYR A 141 9.25 14.34 -4.42
CA TYR A 141 10.45 14.83 -5.10
C TYR A 141 10.13 15.67 -6.33
N HIS A 142 8.95 16.32 -6.36
CA HIS A 142 8.51 17.21 -7.45
C HIS A 142 8.44 16.52 -8.83
N CYS A 143 8.11 15.23 -8.83
CA CYS A 143 7.93 14.44 -10.04
C CYS A 143 6.55 13.78 -10.03
N THR A 144 5.82 13.88 -11.13
CA THR A 144 4.43 13.48 -11.27
C THR A 144 4.30 12.37 -12.30
N PRO A 145 4.29 11.10 -11.85
CA PRO A 145 4.06 9.96 -12.74
C PRO A 145 2.74 10.10 -13.50
N GLN A 146 2.76 9.73 -14.77
CA GLN A 146 1.61 9.80 -15.67
C GLN A 146 1.19 8.39 -16.09
N SER A 147 -0.11 8.20 -16.28
CA SER A 147 -0.66 6.96 -16.82
C SER A 147 -1.66 7.24 -17.94
N TYR A 148 -1.76 6.29 -18.87
CA TYR A 148 -2.86 6.21 -19.81
C TYR A 148 -3.54 4.84 -19.65
N PRO A 149 -4.84 4.77 -19.32
CA PRO A 149 -5.75 5.89 -19.03
C PRO A 149 -5.34 6.78 -17.85
N PRO A 150 -5.72 8.08 -17.84
CA PRO A 150 -5.37 8.98 -16.74
C PRO A 150 -6.11 8.57 -15.47
N LEU A 151 -5.38 8.53 -14.36
CA LEU A 151 -5.91 8.20 -13.04
C LEU A 151 -6.11 9.47 -12.21
N PRO A 152 -7.19 9.55 -11.40
CA PRO A 152 -7.31 10.57 -10.36
C PRO A 152 -6.14 10.50 -9.37
N PRO A 153 -5.72 11.64 -8.79
CA PRO A 153 -4.60 11.67 -7.84
C PRO A 153 -4.94 10.88 -6.57
N SER A 154 -4.03 10.01 -6.14
CA SER A 154 -4.22 9.09 -5.01
C SER A 154 -3.13 9.19 -3.91
N HIS A 155 -2.10 10.01 -4.13
CA HIS A 155 -0.96 10.17 -3.22
C HIS A 155 -1.30 10.66 -1.80
N ASN A 156 -2.41 11.38 -1.61
CA ASN A 156 -2.82 11.95 -0.31
C ASN A 156 -3.98 11.20 0.35
N HIS A 157 -4.33 10.00 -0.14
CA HIS A 157 -5.43 9.20 0.40
C HIS A 157 -5.16 8.78 1.86
N PRO A 158 -6.13 8.87 2.79
CA PRO A 158 -5.90 8.61 4.21
C PRO A 158 -5.43 7.20 4.55
N LEU A 159 -5.73 6.20 3.72
CA LEU A 159 -5.22 4.83 3.89
C LEU A 159 -3.69 4.72 3.82
N TRP A 160 -3.01 5.70 3.24
CA TRP A 160 -1.55 5.77 3.31
C TRP A 160 -1.05 5.97 4.74
N ASN A 161 -1.81 6.64 5.60
CA ASN A 161 -1.47 6.77 7.02
C ASN A 161 -1.57 5.41 7.73
N SER A 162 -2.54 4.58 7.37
CA SER A 162 -2.67 3.22 7.89
C SER A 162 -1.51 2.32 7.43
N TRP A 163 -1.05 2.50 6.18
CA TRP A 163 0.17 1.86 5.69
C TRP A 163 1.40 2.31 6.50
N ASP A 164 1.58 3.61 6.69
CA ASP A 164 2.72 4.16 7.45
C ASP A 164 2.75 3.62 8.88
N LEU A 165 1.60 3.54 9.55
CA LEU A 165 1.48 2.99 10.90
C LEU A 165 1.82 1.48 10.96
N ALA A 166 1.40 0.71 9.93
CA ALA A 166 1.72 -0.70 9.85
C ALA A 166 3.24 -0.93 9.64
N VAL A 167 3.87 -0.10 8.79
CA VAL A 167 5.32 -0.12 8.58
C VAL A 167 6.05 0.24 9.87
N ASP A 168 5.64 1.31 10.55
CA ASP A 168 6.24 1.75 11.82
C ASP A 168 6.19 0.64 12.88
N SER A 169 5.01 0.03 13.05
CA SER A 169 4.79 -1.08 14.00
C SER A 169 5.64 -2.31 13.67
N CYS A 170 5.86 -2.60 12.38
CA CYS A 170 6.72 -3.70 11.94
C CYS A 170 8.20 -3.40 12.23
N LEU A 171 8.66 -2.20 11.88
CA LEU A 171 10.05 -1.77 12.09
C LEU A 171 10.42 -1.64 13.57
N ALA A 172 9.47 -1.29 14.44
CA ALA A 172 9.68 -1.26 15.88
C ALA A 172 10.07 -2.63 16.48
N GLN A 173 9.61 -3.73 15.87
CA GLN A 173 9.92 -5.11 16.30
C GLN A 173 11.27 -5.62 15.75
N LEU A 174 11.79 -4.97 14.70
CA LEU A 174 12.99 -5.43 13.98
C LEU A 174 14.22 -5.66 14.88
N PRO A 175 14.56 -4.78 15.86
CA PRO A 175 15.70 -5.02 16.72
C PRO A 175 15.59 -6.29 17.57
N GLN A 176 14.38 -6.62 18.02
CA GLN A 176 14.13 -7.81 18.84
C GLN A 176 14.18 -9.08 17.99
N LEU A 177 13.65 -9.02 16.75
CA LEU A 177 13.74 -10.11 15.78
C LEU A 177 15.20 -10.46 15.44
N ARG A 178 16.05 -9.46 15.22
CA ARG A 178 17.47 -9.70 14.90
C ARG A 178 18.22 -10.32 16.07
N ALA A 179 18.04 -9.78 17.28
CA ALA A 179 18.66 -10.36 18.48
C ALA A 179 18.25 -11.82 18.70
N ALA A 180 16.98 -12.16 18.46
CA ALA A 180 16.50 -13.53 18.53
C ALA A 180 17.06 -14.44 17.43
N GLU A 181 17.27 -13.93 16.22
CA GLU A 181 17.89 -14.68 15.12
C GLU A 181 19.38 -14.94 15.40
N GLU A 182 20.11 -13.93 15.87
CA GLU A 182 21.53 -14.04 16.27
C GLU A 182 21.71 -15.09 17.39
N GLN A 183 20.82 -15.11 18.38
CA GLN A 183 20.81 -16.12 19.44
C GLN A 183 20.51 -17.53 18.89
N ARG A 184 19.61 -17.67 17.91
CA ARG A 184 19.33 -18.94 17.25
C ARG A 184 20.53 -19.44 16.44
N LEU A 185 21.25 -18.56 15.76
CA LEU A 185 22.44 -18.91 15.00
C LEU A 185 23.62 -19.29 15.91
N ALA A 186 23.80 -18.57 17.03
CA ALA A 186 24.84 -18.88 18.02
C ALA A 186 24.62 -20.23 18.71
N SER A 187 23.37 -20.54 19.11
CA SER A 187 23.04 -21.83 19.74
C SER A 187 23.14 -23.03 18.79
N GLN A 188 23.07 -22.84 17.47
CA GLN A 188 23.32 -23.89 16.48
C GLN A 188 24.81 -24.18 16.26
N GLN A 189 25.71 -23.25 16.57
CA GLN A 189 27.16 -23.46 16.47
C GLN A 189 27.76 -24.15 17.71
N ASP A 190 27.08 -24.07 18.87
CA ASP A 190 27.59 -24.55 20.16
C ASP A 190 27.10 -25.97 20.55
N THR A 191 26.61 -26.78 19.61
CA THR A 191 26.27 -28.19 19.90
C THR A 191 27.53 -29.07 19.98
N GLY A 192 28.35 -28.84 21.00
CA GLY A 192 29.27 -29.83 21.56
C GLY A 192 28.56 -30.73 22.59
N PRO A 193 28.95 -32.01 22.73
CA PRO A 193 28.26 -32.95 23.60
C PRO A 193 28.61 -32.69 25.07
N GLY A 194 27.83 -31.84 25.75
CA GLY A 194 27.89 -31.71 27.21
C GLY A 194 27.62 -30.31 27.73
N GLY A 195 26.35 -29.95 27.92
CA GLY A 195 25.96 -28.70 28.56
C GLY A 195 24.63 -28.85 29.30
N SER A 196 24.69 -28.78 30.63
CA SER A 196 23.56 -28.90 31.56
C SER A 196 22.56 -27.76 31.41
N GLN A 197 21.27 -28.12 31.44
CA GLN A 197 20.11 -27.24 31.43
C GLN A 197 20.03 -26.43 32.74
N THR A 198 20.36 -25.14 32.71
CA THR A 198 19.81 -24.13 33.64
C THR A 198 19.95 -22.73 33.05
N SER A 199 18.90 -22.23 32.38
CA SER A 199 18.58 -20.80 32.34
C SER A 199 17.18 -20.58 31.74
N GLU A 200 16.32 -19.93 32.51
CA GLU A 200 15.08 -19.30 32.05
C GLU A 200 15.40 -18.10 31.13
N ALA A 201 16.03 -18.37 29.99
CA ALA A 201 16.12 -17.39 28.92
C ALA A 201 14.74 -17.27 28.28
N PRO A 202 14.17 -16.06 28.11
CA PRO A 202 12.98 -15.88 27.29
C PRO A 202 13.22 -16.54 25.94
N GLY A 203 12.26 -17.36 25.48
CA GLY A 203 12.35 -17.98 24.15
C GLY A 203 12.61 -16.93 23.05
N PRO A 204 13.12 -17.33 21.88
CA PRO A 204 13.44 -16.39 20.82
C PRO A 204 12.21 -15.53 20.50
N TYR A 205 12.39 -14.21 20.50
CA TYR A 205 11.32 -13.26 20.21
C TYR A 205 10.56 -13.66 18.95
N GLN A 206 9.25 -13.81 19.08
CA GLN A 206 8.35 -14.19 18.00
C GLN A 206 7.66 -12.93 17.45
N TYR A 207 7.64 -12.80 16.12
CA TYR A 207 6.99 -11.70 15.44
C TYR A 207 5.51 -11.59 15.86
N VAL A 208 5.09 -10.38 16.23
CA VAL A 208 3.70 -10.05 16.55
C VAL A 208 3.05 -9.46 15.30
N PRO A 209 2.02 -10.11 14.73
CA PRO A 209 1.31 -9.63 13.56
C PRO A 209 0.68 -8.25 13.77
N SER A 210 0.55 -7.49 12.69
CA SER A 210 -0.10 -6.17 12.70
C SER A 210 -1.59 -6.28 13.03
N SER A 211 -2.12 -5.32 13.80
CA SER A 211 -3.57 -5.19 14.04
C SER A 211 -4.34 -4.67 12.81
N PHE A 212 -3.65 -4.29 11.73
CA PHE A 212 -4.22 -3.65 10.54
C PHE A 212 -5.55 -4.26 10.08
N PHE A 213 -5.60 -5.57 9.85
CA PHE A 213 -6.82 -6.22 9.37
C PHE A 213 -7.92 -6.27 10.44
N GLY A 214 -7.56 -6.44 11.70
CA GLY A 214 -8.50 -6.40 12.82
C GLY A 214 -9.17 -5.04 12.92
N ASP A 215 -8.38 -3.97 12.90
CA ASP A 215 -8.86 -2.59 13.01
C ASP A 215 -9.79 -2.22 11.84
N HIS A 216 -9.47 -2.64 10.61
CA HIS A 216 -10.30 -2.39 9.43
C HIS A 216 -11.61 -3.20 9.45
N LEU A 217 -11.60 -4.43 9.96
CA LEU A 217 -12.83 -5.21 10.15
C LEU A 217 -13.73 -4.58 11.22
N THR A 218 -13.15 -4.07 12.30
CA THR A 218 -13.89 -3.30 13.31
C THR A 218 -14.49 -2.03 12.70
N ALA A 219 -13.72 -1.28 11.91
CA ALA A 219 -14.24 -0.10 11.21
C ALA A 219 -15.40 -0.45 10.25
N PHE A 220 -15.28 -1.57 9.52
CA PHE A 220 -16.35 -2.06 8.65
C PHE A 220 -17.59 -2.50 9.44
N GLN A 221 -17.42 -3.14 10.60
CA GLN A 221 -18.52 -3.49 11.50
C GLN A 221 -19.26 -2.23 11.98
N VAL A 222 -18.54 -1.18 12.38
CA VAL A 222 -19.14 0.11 12.76
C VAL A 222 -19.92 0.72 11.59
N TRP A 223 -19.37 0.64 10.37
CA TRP A 223 -20.07 1.07 9.16
C TRP A 223 -21.35 0.26 8.91
N LEU A 224 -21.36 -1.05 9.12
CA LEU A 224 -22.59 -1.86 9.01
C LEU A 224 -23.63 -1.45 10.04
N THR A 225 -23.23 -1.24 11.31
CA THR A 225 -24.15 -0.87 12.39
C THR A 225 -24.77 0.51 12.17
N ARG A 226 -24.00 1.50 11.70
CA ARG A 226 -24.48 2.89 11.51
C ARG A 226 -25.01 3.17 10.10
N GLY A 227 -24.42 2.58 9.08
CA GLY A 227 -24.81 2.72 7.68
C GLY A 227 -26.14 2.05 7.35
N ALA A 228 -26.43 0.89 7.96
CA ALA A 228 -27.75 0.28 7.86
C ALA A 228 -28.86 1.15 8.49
N ALA A 229 -28.52 1.97 9.49
CA ALA A 229 -29.47 2.94 10.08
C ALA A 229 -29.74 4.11 9.13
N LEU A 230 -28.70 4.65 8.47
CA LEU A 230 -28.83 5.73 7.48
C LEU A 230 -29.58 5.29 6.20
N SER A 231 -29.40 4.03 5.78
CA SER A 231 -30.15 3.49 4.64
C SER A 231 -31.64 3.33 4.93
N LYS A 232 -32.04 3.13 6.20
CA LYS A 232 -33.45 3.02 6.60
C LYS A 232 -34.14 4.38 6.68
N THR A 233 -33.45 5.41 7.16
CA THR A 233 -34.01 6.77 7.25
C THR A 233 -34.24 7.40 5.87
N VAL A 234 -33.37 7.14 4.89
CA VAL A 234 -33.56 7.62 3.51
C VAL A 234 -34.80 6.98 2.87
N THR A 235 -35.04 5.68 3.10
CA THR A 235 -36.25 5.03 2.60
C THR A 235 -37.52 5.56 3.28
N ASP A 236 -37.52 5.79 4.59
CA ASP A 236 -38.70 6.31 5.30
C ASP A 236 -39.04 7.77 4.95
N GLU A 237 -38.05 8.63 4.69
CA GLU A 237 -38.29 10.01 4.23
C GLU A 237 -38.83 10.06 2.79
N THR A 238 -38.34 9.20 1.90
CA THR A 238 -38.88 9.11 0.52
C THR A 238 -40.29 8.53 0.47
N VAL A 239 -40.66 7.64 1.40
CA VAL A 239 -42.02 7.11 1.53
C VAL A 239 -42.97 8.14 2.16
N SER A 240 -42.50 8.94 3.12
CA SER A 240 -43.33 9.99 3.75
C SER A 240 -43.63 11.21 2.87
N GLN A 241 -42.82 11.49 1.85
CA GLN A 241 -43.11 12.56 0.87
C GLN A 241 -44.02 12.13 -0.28
N GLY A 242 -44.29 10.83 -0.44
CA GLY A 242 -45.11 10.29 -1.53
C GLY A 242 -46.63 10.34 -1.30
N ASP A 243 -47.09 10.65 -0.08
CA ASP A 243 -48.49 10.38 0.33
C ASP A 243 -49.32 11.64 0.69
N LEU A 244 -48.88 12.83 0.27
CA LEU A 244 -49.59 14.11 0.52
C LEU A 244 -50.08 14.83 -0.76
N GLY A 245 -50.16 14.12 -1.88
CA GLY A 245 -50.40 14.72 -3.20
C GLY A 245 -51.62 14.22 -3.98
N SER A 246 -52.73 13.81 -3.36
CA SER A 246 -53.97 13.55 -4.14
C SER A 246 -55.27 13.65 -3.33
N ALA A 247 -55.70 14.86 -2.98
CA ALA A 247 -57.11 15.14 -2.69
C ALA A 247 -57.40 16.65 -2.75
N THR A 248 -57.76 17.18 -3.92
CA THR A 248 -58.86 18.15 -4.13
C THR A 248 -58.86 18.71 -5.57
N SER A 249 -60.07 18.99 -6.07
CA SER A 249 -60.46 19.67 -7.32
C SER A 249 -60.55 18.83 -8.61
N ALA A 250 -61.69 18.19 -8.83
CA ALA A 250 -62.75 18.62 -9.78
C ALA A 250 -63.89 17.60 -9.77
#